data_AF-A0A3L7LTJ4-F1
#
_entry.id   AF-A0A3L7LTJ4-F1
#
_cell.length_a   1.000
_cell.length_b   1.000
_cell.length_c   1.000
_cell.angle_alpha   90.00
_cell.angle_beta   90.00
_cell.angle_gamma   90.00
#
_symmetry.space_group_name_H-M   'P 1'
#
loop_
_entity.id
_entity.type
_entity.pdbx_description
1 polymer ?
#
loop_
_entity_poly.entity_id
_entity_poly.type
_entity_poly.pdbx_seq_one_letter_code
_entity_poly.pdbx_strand_id
1 'polypeptide(L)' 'HAVANQRLSGSNDIWKKKVGCHRRSVAETALFRCKRLMGDDLSLRDDDAQVGEAMAMVKAVNKMTLLGMPNSIQIA' A
#
# COMPACT_ATOMS: atom_id res chain seq x y z
N HIS A 1 4.43 -16.31 6.45
CA HIS A 1 3.36 -16.65 5.48
C HIS A 1 3.57 -15.81 4.24
N ALA A 2 3.94 -16.46 3.14
CA ALA A 2 4.36 -15.84 1.89
C ALA A 2 3.23 -15.04 1.25
N VAL A 3 3.56 -13.87 0.71
CA VAL A 3 2.68 -13.01 -0.08
C VAL A 3 2.25 -13.80 -1.32
N ALA A 4 1.08 -14.42 -1.27
CA ALA A 4 0.44 -14.99 -2.44
C ALA A 4 -0.04 -13.84 -3.35
N ASN A 5 0.85 -13.38 -4.21
CA ASN A 5 0.55 -12.42 -5.27
C ASN A 5 -0.28 -13.15 -6.34
N GLN A 6 -1.59 -13.22 -6.14
CA GLN A 6 -2.49 -13.55 -7.23
C GLN A 6 -2.45 -12.38 -8.21
N ARG A 7 -1.94 -12.61 -9.42
CA ARG A 7 -2.16 -11.72 -10.58
C ARG A 7 -3.66 -11.49 -10.71
N LEU A 8 -4.14 -10.39 -10.15
CA LEU A 8 -5.48 -9.88 -10.39
C LEU A 8 -5.45 -9.14 -11.73
N SER A 9 -5.16 -9.88 -12.80
CA SER A 9 -5.37 -9.39 -14.17
C SER A 9 -6.85 -9.60 -14.48
N GLY A 10 -7.68 -8.64 -14.08
CA GLY A 10 -9.13 -8.67 -14.32
C GLY A 10 -9.78 -7.34 -13.99
N SER A 11 -10.87 -7.02 -14.70
CA SER A 11 -11.61 -5.75 -14.57
C SER A 11 -11.89 -5.36 -13.13
N ASN A 12 -11.96 -4.05 -12.89
CA ASN A 12 -12.21 -3.40 -11.60
C ASN A 12 -13.27 -4.10 -10.71
N ASP A 13 -14.35 -4.57 -11.33
CA ASP A 13 -15.45 -5.29 -10.71
C ASP A 13 -15.08 -6.66 -10.14
N ILE A 14 -14.20 -7.41 -10.82
CA ILE A 14 -13.69 -8.70 -10.33
C ILE A 14 -12.91 -8.48 -9.04
N TRP A 15 -12.06 -7.44 -9.02
CA TRP A 15 -11.26 -7.12 -7.84
C TRP A 15 -12.13 -6.65 -6.67
N LYS A 16 -13.11 -5.77 -6.92
CA LYS A 16 -14.08 -5.34 -5.91
C LYS A 16 -14.85 -6.51 -5.31
N LYS A 17 -15.36 -7.44 -6.14
CA LYS A 17 -16.06 -8.64 -5.66
C LYS A 17 -15.17 -9.55 -4.81
N LYS A 18 -13.90 -9.68 -5.18
CA LYS A 18 -12.96 -10.60 -4.51
C LYS A 18 -12.35 -10.06 -3.22
N VAL A 19 -12.13 -8.75 -3.13
CA VAL A 19 -11.37 -8.11 -2.03
C VAL A 19 -12.25 -7.21 -1.15
N GLY A 20 -13.41 -6.79 -1.66
CA GLY A 20 -14.34 -5.87 -0.97
C GLY A 20 -13.97 -4.40 -1.16
N CYS A 21 -14.99 -3.55 -1.29
CA CYS A 21 -14.82 -2.12 -1.56
C CYS A 21 -14.04 -1.38 -0.46
N HIS A 22 -14.20 -1.77 0.81
CA HIS A 22 -13.49 -1.15 1.92
C HIS A 22 -11.96 -1.39 1.83
N ARG A 23 -11.54 -2.64 1.64
CA ARG A 23 -10.11 -2.98 1.51
C ARG A 23 -9.47 -2.34 0.29
N ARG A 24 -10.23 -2.22 -0.80
CA ARG A 24 -9.81 -1.46 -1.97
C ARG A 24 -9.55 0.01 -1.63
N SER A 25 -10.48 0.69 -0.97
CA SER A 25 -10.34 2.10 -0.60
C SER A 25 -9.11 2.34 0.31
N VAL A 26 -8.83 1.41 1.22
CA VAL A 26 -7.62 1.44 2.05
C VAL A 26 -6.35 1.33 1.19
N ALA A 27 -6.32 0.41 0.23
CA ALA A 27 -5.19 0.25 -0.68
C ALA A 27 -4.99 1.48 -1.58
N GLU A 28 -6.07 2.06 -2.11
CA GLU A 28 -6.04 3.28 -2.93
C GLU A 28 -5.49 4.47 -2.11
N THR A 29 -5.92 4.60 -0.86
CA THR A 29 -5.41 5.65 0.06
C THR A 29 -3.92 5.46 0.36
N ALA A 30 -3.48 4.22 0.61
CA ALA A 30 -2.07 3.93 0.85
C ALA A 30 -1.20 4.25 -0.38
N LEU A 31 -1.67 3.89 -1.58
CA LEU A 31 -0.98 4.19 -2.84
C LEU A 31 -0.90 5.69 -3.11
N PHE A 32 -1.99 6.43 -2.87
CA PHE A 32 -1.99 7.90 -2.98
C PHE A 32 -0.90 8.53 -2.09
N ARG A 33 -0.77 8.06 -0.84
CA ARG A 33 0.29 8.54 0.07
C ARG A 33 1.69 8.19 -0.41
N CYS A 34 1.89 6.98 -0.95
CA CYS A 34 3.17 6.59 -1.53
C CYS A 34 3.53 7.54 -2.69
N LYS A 35 2.62 7.75 -3.64
CA LYS A 35 2.84 8.66 -4.77
C LYS A 35 3.14 10.09 -4.34
N ARG A 36 2.37 10.58 -3.37
CA ARG A 36 2.51 11.95 -2.83
C ARG A 36 3.86 12.21 -2.18
N LEU A 37 4.42 11.21 -1.49
CA LEU A 37 5.63 11.37 -0.67
C LEU A 37 6.91 10.89 -1.37
N MET A 38 6.79 9.93 -2.27
CA MET A 38 7.95 9.20 -2.81
C MET A 38 8.10 9.31 -4.32
N GLY A 39 7.14 9.91 -5.01
CA GLY A 39 7.14 10.03 -6.48
C GLY A 39 6.13 9.09 -7.13
N ASP A 40 5.78 9.39 -8.39
CA ASP A 40 4.64 8.76 -9.04
C ASP A 40 4.91 7.37 -9.63
N ASP A 41 6.19 7.00 -9.77
CA ASP A 41 6.66 5.85 -10.55
C ASP A 41 7.77 5.05 -9.84
N LEU A 42 8.04 3.84 -10.34
CA LEU A 42 9.11 2.96 -9.85
C LEU A 42 10.37 3.16 -10.70
N SER A 43 11.47 3.51 -10.04
CA SER A 43 12.71 3.85 -10.73
C SER A 43 13.50 2.64 -11.21
N LEU A 44 13.30 1.47 -10.58
CA LEU A 44 14.04 0.26 -10.88
C LEU A 44 13.46 -0.45 -12.12
N ARG A 45 14.34 -1.03 -12.94
CA ARG A 45 13.96 -1.59 -14.27
C ARG A 45 13.66 -3.09 -14.24
N ASP A 46 14.11 -3.79 -13.21
CA ASP A 46 13.87 -5.23 -13.02
C ASP A 46 12.60 -5.44 -12.20
N ASP A 47 11.76 -6.40 -12.59
CA ASP A 47 10.47 -6.65 -11.95
C ASP A 47 10.59 -6.95 -10.45
N ASP A 48 11.56 -7.79 -10.05
CA ASP A 48 11.78 -8.12 -8.64
C ASP A 48 12.31 -6.90 -7.87
N ALA A 49 13.15 -6.10 -8.52
CA ALA A 49 13.62 -4.83 -7.97
C ALA A 49 12.47 -3.83 -7.78
N GLN A 50 11.52 -3.73 -8.73
CA GLN A 50 10.31 -2.91 -8.61
C GLN A 50 9.43 -3.36 -7.44
N VAL A 51 9.25 -4.66 -7.24
CA VAL A 51 8.53 -5.20 -6.07
C VAL A 51 9.25 -4.79 -4.79
N GLY A 52 10.58 -4.91 -4.75
CA GLY A 52 11.39 -4.47 -3.60
C GLY A 52 11.26 -2.99 -3.30
N GLU A 53 11.31 -2.14 -4.33
CA GLU A 53 11.12 -0.69 -4.25
C GLU A 53 9.76 -0.36 -3.65
N ALA A 54 8.67 -0.89 -4.22
CA ALA A 54 7.31 -0.68 -3.72
C ALA A 54 7.14 -1.14 -2.26
N MET A 55 7.71 -2.28 -1.88
CA MET A 55 7.67 -2.76 -0.49
C MET A 55 8.43 -1.83 0.46
N ALA A 56 9.57 -1.29 0.03
CA ALA A 56 10.33 -0.31 0.82
C ALA A 56 9.51 0.98 1.01
N MET A 57 8.82 1.44 -0.03
CA MET A 57 7.95 2.62 0.03
C MET A 57 6.85 2.47 1.07
N VAL A 58 6.11 1.36 1.02
CA VAL A 58 5.02 1.08 1.97
C VAL A 58 5.55 1.02 3.40
N LYS A 59 6.72 0.38 3.62
CA LYS A 59 7.36 0.34 4.94
C LYS A 59 7.74 1.73 5.44
N ALA A 60 8.28 2.58 4.57
CA ALA A 60 8.64 3.95 4.93
C ALA A 60 7.40 4.76 5.33
N VAL A 61 6.33 4.74 4.52
CA VAL A 61 5.07 5.45 4.81
C VAL A 61 4.42 4.96 6.10
N ASN A 62 4.43 3.65 6.36
CA ASN A 62 3.90 3.08 7.60
C ASN A 62 4.71 3.55 8.81
N LYS A 63 6.04 3.59 8.70
CA LYS A 63 6.92 4.08 9.77
C LYS A 63 6.69 5.57 10.04
N MET A 64 6.58 6.39 8.99
CA MET A 64 6.24 7.82 9.14
C MET A 64 4.88 8.01 9.80
N THR A 65 3.87 7.21 9.41
CA THR A 65 2.54 7.26 10.00
C THR A 65 2.61 6.95 11.50
N LEU A 66 3.29 5.87 11.89
CA LEU A 66 3.46 5.49 13.29
C LEU A 66 4.16 6.58 14.10
N LEU A 67 5.23 7.18 13.56
CA LEU A 67 5.96 8.26 14.24
C LEU A 67 5.13 9.56 14.38
N GLY A 68 4.18 9.79 13.47
CA GLY A 68 3.27 10.95 13.53
C GLY A 68 2.00 10.73 14.36
N MET A 69 1.76 9.53 14.89
CA MET A 69 0.57 9.25 15.69
C MET A 69 0.75 9.75 17.14
N PRO A 70 -0.16 10.61 17.65
CA PRO A 70 -0.12 11.03 19.04
C PRO A 70 -0.51 9.88 19.98
N ASN A 71 0.06 9.86 21.18
CA ASN A 71 -0.34 8.93 22.24
C ASN A 71 -1.77 9.27 22.70
N SER A 72 -2.74 8.47 22.29
CA SER A 72 -4.12 8.61 22.75
C SER A 72 -4.28 7.88 24.08
N ILE A 73 -4.50 8.63 25.15
CA ILE A 73 -4.86 8.09 26.47
C ILE A 73 -6.38 8.05 26.60
N GLN A 74 -6.93 6.90 27.01
CA GLN A 74 -8.34 6.81 27.35
C GLN A 74 -8.53 7.40 28.75
N ILE A 75 -9.36 8.44 28.84
CA ILE A 75 -9.74 9.04 30.12
C ILE A 75 -11.07 8.38 30.53
N ALA A 76 -11.09 7.79 31.72
CA ALA A 76 -12.27 7.19 32.34
C ALA A 76 -13.04 8.21 33.17
#